data_AF-A0A2T5I826-F1
#
_entry.id   AF-A0A2T5I826-F1
#
_cell.length_a   1.000
_cell.length_b   1.000
_cell.length_c   1.000
_cell.angle_alpha   90.00
_cell.angle_beta   90.00
_cell.angle_gamma   90.00
#
_symmetry.space_group_name_H-M   'P 1'
#
loop_
_entity.id
_entity.type
_entity.pdbx_description
1 polymer ?
#
loop_
_entity_poly.entity_id
_entity_poly.type
_entity_poly.pdbx_seq_one_letter_code
_entity_poly.pdbx_strand_id
1 'polypeptide(L)'
;MKRLSGHFLIISGFALLASTGLLNPVQEVFAQESSGPHANPGGEAKTPKTKILEAGARLLQSGSPLKSFDIYLVGFHPMKDSPEDQMEAHHYCQQVNEDFAQCALFDGNTEDANLNGIEFIISEKLFSTLPEGEKKYWHPHNGEILSGQLVAPNIPGIAEKELMKGKMNSYGKTWHVWNTGYEGKLGDALPLGQPMLGWSFNHEGEAAPGLVEKRDKNMKIDSGEKRRQRADLKQLAKPQSGVDDLKGRFARPTKDIPGVIDNKAQEKNQ
;
A
#
# COMPACT_ATOMS: atom_id res chain seq x y z
N MET A 1 -36.76 73.42 -42.46
CA MET A 1 -35.74 74.09 -41.61
C MET A 1 -35.33 73.15 -40.49
N LYS A 2 -34.03 72.82 -40.39
CA LYS A 2 -33.34 72.15 -39.27
C LYS A 2 -33.79 70.69 -39.02
N ARG A 3 -32.93 69.68 -38.81
CA ARG A 3 -31.51 69.61 -38.44
C ARG A 3 -31.01 68.19 -38.77
N LEU A 4 -29.77 68.08 -39.25
CA LEU A 4 -28.99 66.84 -39.29
C LEU A 4 -28.52 66.44 -37.88
N SER A 5 -28.46 65.13 -37.63
CA SER A 5 -27.46 64.37 -36.86
C SER A 5 -27.86 62.90 -37.02
N GLY A 6 -27.15 62.00 -37.71
CA GLY A 6 -25.73 61.67 -37.54
C GLY A 6 -25.62 60.60 -36.46
N HIS A 7 -25.38 59.33 -36.82
CA HIS A 7 -24.31 58.45 -36.32
C HIS A 7 -24.38 57.05 -36.96
N PHE A 8 -23.19 56.58 -37.35
CA PHE A 8 -22.84 55.29 -37.93
C PHE A 8 -23.22 54.10 -37.04
N LEU A 9 -23.60 52.97 -37.66
CA LEU A 9 -23.34 51.65 -37.08
C LEU A 9 -22.82 50.71 -38.18
N ILE A 10 -21.56 50.30 -38.02
CA ILE A 10 -20.86 49.30 -38.83
C ILE A 10 -21.34 47.93 -38.33
N ILE A 11 -21.99 47.14 -39.19
CA ILE A 11 -22.29 45.73 -38.91
C ILE A 11 -21.17 44.89 -39.55
N SER A 12 -20.14 44.59 -38.79
CA SER A 12 -19.22 43.49 -39.09
C SER A 12 -19.66 42.27 -38.30
N GLY A 13 -20.41 41.37 -38.95
CA GLY A 13 -20.73 40.06 -38.42
C GLY A 13 -19.49 39.17 -38.43
N PHE A 14 -18.84 38.99 -37.27
CA PHE A 14 -17.87 37.93 -37.06
C PHE A 14 -18.62 36.61 -36.85
N ALA A 15 -18.30 35.62 -37.69
CA ALA A 15 -18.77 34.25 -37.54
C ALA A 15 -18.20 33.64 -36.24
N LEU A 16 -19.09 33.16 -35.36
CA LEU A 16 -18.72 32.33 -34.23
C LEU A 16 -18.35 30.93 -34.76
N LEU A 17 -17.05 30.61 -34.76
CA LEU A 17 -16.56 29.24 -34.79
C LEU A 17 -16.79 28.62 -33.41
N ALA A 18 -17.81 27.79 -33.28
CA ALA A 18 -18.00 26.94 -32.11
C ALA A 18 -16.96 25.81 -32.13
N SER A 19 -15.81 26.04 -31.49
CA SER A 19 -14.87 24.97 -31.16
C SER A 19 -15.49 24.10 -30.07
N THR A 20 -16.12 22.99 -30.46
CA THR A 20 -16.50 21.91 -29.55
C THR A 20 -15.23 21.24 -29.05
N GLY A 21 -14.64 21.81 -27.99
CA GLY A 21 -13.63 21.12 -27.20
C GLY A 21 -14.28 19.89 -26.58
N LEU A 22 -13.89 18.71 -27.06
CA LEU A 22 -14.15 17.45 -26.38
C LEU A 22 -13.44 17.52 -25.03
N LEU A 23 -14.18 17.92 -24.00
CA LEU A 23 -13.78 17.71 -22.62
C LEU A 23 -13.77 16.20 -22.40
N ASN A 24 -12.58 15.60 -22.52
CA ASN A 24 -12.36 14.28 -21.93
C ASN A 24 -12.71 14.40 -20.45
N PRO A 25 -13.67 13.62 -19.93
CA PRO A 25 -13.87 13.57 -18.49
C PRO A 25 -12.56 13.04 -17.90
N VAL A 26 -11.91 13.86 -17.09
CA VAL A 26 -10.89 13.37 -16.17
C VAL A 26 -11.58 12.28 -15.37
N GLN A 27 -11.17 11.03 -15.55
CA GLN A 27 -11.62 9.95 -14.69
C GLN A 27 -11.32 10.40 -13.26
N GLU A 28 -12.37 10.65 -12.49
CA GLU A 28 -12.25 10.90 -11.06
C GLU A 28 -11.44 9.75 -10.46
N VAL A 29 -10.34 10.11 -9.80
CA VAL A 29 -9.55 9.19 -8.99
C VAL A 29 -10.47 8.76 -7.85
N PHE A 30 -11.01 7.54 -7.92
CA PHE A 30 -11.79 6.97 -6.83
C PHE A 30 -10.86 6.65 -5.65
N ALA A 31 -10.81 7.54 -4.66
CA ALA A 31 -10.90 7.13 -3.27
C ALA A 31 -12.43 7.13 -2.97
N GLN A 32 -13.11 6.23 -2.22
CA GLN A 32 -12.74 5.33 -1.15
C GLN A 32 -14.04 4.59 -0.67
N GLU A 33 -14.21 3.29 -0.91
CA GLU A 33 -15.16 2.40 -0.21
C GLU A 33 -14.44 1.05 -0.05
N SER A 34 -14.44 0.28 1.06
CA SER A 34 -15.53 0.04 2.02
C SER A 34 -15.09 -0.40 3.44
N SER A 35 -13.94 0.05 3.97
CA SER A 35 -13.59 -0.23 5.38
C SER A 35 -13.07 1.03 6.04
N GLY A 36 -13.92 1.65 6.87
CA GLY A 36 -13.47 2.65 7.85
C GLY A 36 -12.40 2.07 8.79
N PRO A 37 -11.80 2.90 9.65
CA PRO A 37 -10.70 2.47 10.51
C PRO A 37 -11.07 1.20 11.29
N HIS A 38 -10.13 0.24 11.36
CA HIS A 38 -10.34 -1.02 12.06
C HIS A 38 -10.45 -0.82 13.58
N ALA A 39 -9.78 0.21 14.12
CA ALA A 39 -9.91 0.62 15.51
C ALA A 39 -10.58 1.98 15.66
N ASN A 40 -11.34 2.16 16.74
CA ASN A 40 -11.79 3.48 17.17
C ASN A 40 -10.89 3.96 18.31
N PRO A 41 -9.99 4.94 18.07
CA PRO A 41 -9.18 5.47 19.14
C PRO A 41 -10.03 6.06 20.28
N GLY A 42 -9.65 5.80 21.53
CA GLY A 42 -10.35 6.34 22.69
C GLY A 42 -10.19 7.86 22.85
N GLY A 43 -11.18 8.52 23.47
CA GLY A 43 -11.17 9.96 23.75
C GLY A 43 -12.47 10.68 23.39
N GLU A 44 -12.49 12.01 23.57
CA GLU A 44 -13.62 12.86 23.13
C GLU A 44 -13.53 13.21 21.65
N ALA A 45 -14.67 13.50 21.02
CA ALA A 45 -14.72 13.97 19.64
C ALA A 45 -14.05 15.35 19.48
N LYS A 46 -13.53 15.63 18.26
CA LYS A 46 -12.91 16.91 17.94
C LYS A 46 -13.88 18.08 18.17
N THR A 47 -13.45 19.05 18.99
CA THR A 47 -14.19 20.32 19.18
C THR A 47 -14.16 21.19 17.91
N PRO A 48 -15.09 22.17 17.76
CA PRO A 48 -15.03 23.14 16.66
C PRO A 48 -13.71 23.91 16.60
N LYS A 49 -13.12 24.23 17.76
CA LYS A 49 -11.82 24.89 17.87
C LYS A 49 -10.71 24.05 17.21
N THR A 50 -10.67 22.75 17.48
CA THR A 50 -9.69 21.83 16.87
C THR A 50 -9.80 21.82 15.35
N LYS A 51 -11.04 21.73 14.82
CA LYS A 51 -11.28 21.73 13.36
C LYS A 51 -10.78 23.02 12.68
N ILE A 52 -10.99 24.18 13.31
CA ILE A 52 -10.49 25.47 12.80
C ILE A 52 -8.97 25.53 12.81
N LEU A 53 -8.32 25.06 13.88
CA LEU A 53 -6.85 25.02 13.96
C LEU A 53 -6.25 24.10 12.90
N GLU A 54 -6.84 22.93 12.67
CA GLU A 54 -6.42 22.00 11.61
C GLU A 54 -6.56 22.63 10.21
N ALA A 55 -7.66 23.34 9.94
CA ALA A 55 -7.85 24.06 8.68
C ALA A 55 -6.77 25.14 8.47
N GLY A 56 -6.44 25.90 9.52
CA GLY A 56 -5.35 26.89 9.49
C GLY A 56 -3.99 26.24 9.21
N ALA A 57 -3.68 25.10 9.84
CA ALA A 57 -2.45 24.36 9.60
C ALA A 57 -2.36 23.87 8.14
N ARG A 58 -3.44 23.31 7.57
CA ARG A 58 -3.48 22.88 6.16
C ARG A 58 -3.17 24.03 5.19
N LEU A 59 -3.68 25.23 5.46
CA LEU A 59 -3.45 26.40 4.62
C LEU A 59 -2.04 26.98 4.75
N LEU A 60 -1.51 27.04 5.98
CA LEU A 60 -0.25 27.73 6.27
C LEU A 60 0.98 26.82 6.22
N GLN A 61 0.81 25.50 6.34
CA GLN A 61 1.89 24.49 6.37
C GLN A 61 1.85 23.57 5.15
N SER A 62 1.71 24.15 3.96
CA SER A 62 1.54 23.41 2.71
C SER A 62 2.78 22.63 2.23
N GLY A 63 3.92 22.72 2.90
CA GLY A 63 5.17 22.01 2.57
C GLY A 63 5.36 20.67 3.29
N SER A 64 4.27 19.99 3.66
CA SER A 64 4.32 18.75 4.45
C SER A 64 5.06 17.61 3.73
N PRO A 65 5.92 16.84 4.43
CA PRO A 65 6.60 15.67 3.88
C PRO A 65 5.64 14.56 3.41
N LEU A 66 4.42 14.53 3.95
CA LEU A 66 3.41 13.55 3.55
C LEU A 66 2.93 13.71 2.10
N LYS A 67 3.20 14.86 1.45
CA LYS A 67 2.85 15.10 0.04
C LYS A 67 3.61 14.22 -0.94
N SER A 68 4.71 13.59 -0.54
CA SER A 68 5.50 12.72 -1.41
C SER A 68 5.20 11.22 -1.24
N PHE A 69 4.18 10.88 -0.45
CA PHE A 69 3.76 9.51 -0.18
C PHE A 69 2.70 9.06 -1.19
N ASP A 70 3.08 9.05 -2.47
CA ASP A 70 2.18 8.90 -3.63
C ASP A 70 1.93 7.45 -4.05
N ILE A 71 2.69 6.48 -3.51
CA ILE A 71 2.54 5.06 -3.85
C ILE A 71 1.67 4.39 -2.79
N TYR A 72 0.52 3.85 -3.22
CA TYR A 72 -0.35 3.06 -2.35
C TYR A 72 -0.21 1.56 -2.66
N LEU A 73 0.13 0.77 -1.64
CA LEU A 73 0.16 -0.69 -1.67
C LEU A 73 -0.69 -1.26 -0.54
N VAL A 74 -1.29 -2.43 -0.77
CA VAL A 74 -1.95 -3.20 0.29
C VAL A 74 -1.50 -4.64 0.24
N GLY A 75 -1.13 -5.15 1.41
CA GLY A 75 -0.66 -6.51 1.64
C GLY A 75 -1.05 -6.96 3.03
N PHE A 76 -0.39 -8.01 3.52
CA PHE A 76 -0.70 -8.59 4.82
C PHE A 76 0.56 -8.84 5.61
N HIS A 77 0.48 -8.59 6.91
CA HIS A 77 1.55 -8.80 7.85
C HIS A 77 1.12 -9.79 8.95
N PRO A 78 1.56 -11.06 8.91
CA PRO A 78 1.67 -11.86 10.13
C PRO A 78 2.73 -11.26 11.08
N MET A 79 2.46 -11.23 12.38
CA MET A 79 3.46 -10.80 13.35
C MET A 79 4.53 -11.89 13.53
N LYS A 80 5.82 -11.52 13.49
CA LYS A 80 6.92 -12.49 13.52
C LYS A 80 6.91 -13.37 14.78
N ASP A 81 6.59 -12.80 15.93
CA ASP A 81 6.56 -13.55 17.19
C ASP A 81 5.23 -14.28 17.43
N SER A 82 4.16 -13.87 16.77
CA SER A 82 2.82 -14.46 16.86
C SER A 82 2.13 -14.51 15.46
N PRO A 83 2.49 -15.47 14.60
CA PRO A 83 2.10 -15.44 13.17
C PRO A 83 0.60 -15.56 12.88
N GLU A 84 -0.21 -16.00 13.85
CA GLU A 84 -1.67 -16.03 13.73
C GLU A 84 -2.30 -14.64 13.92
N ASP A 85 -1.53 -13.65 14.38
CA ASP A 85 -1.95 -12.26 14.45
C ASP A 85 -1.61 -11.60 13.11
N GLN A 86 -2.60 -11.45 12.22
CA GLN A 86 -2.41 -11.12 10.81
C GLN A 86 -3.14 -9.84 10.42
N MET A 87 -2.39 -8.76 10.17
CA MET A 87 -2.97 -7.47 9.83
C MET A 87 -3.01 -7.26 8.32
N GLU A 88 -4.14 -6.77 7.79
CA GLU A 88 -4.15 -6.09 6.49
C GLU A 88 -3.44 -4.74 6.67
N ALA A 89 -2.44 -4.48 5.82
CA ALA A 89 -1.57 -3.33 5.97
C ALA A 89 -1.64 -2.44 4.72
N HIS A 90 -2.06 -1.19 4.93
CA HIS A 90 -2.18 -0.18 3.88
C HIS A 90 -0.94 0.71 3.90
N HIS A 91 -0.07 0.54 2.92
CA HIS A 91 1.19 1.24 2.81
C HIS A 91 1.01 2.45 1.91
N TYR A 92 1.20 3.63 2.48
CA TYR A 92 1.41 4.84 1.71
C TYR A 92 2.90 5.11 1.73
N CYS A 93 3.53 5.16 0.56
CA CYS A 93 4.97 5.09 0.42
C CYS A 93 5.52 6.24 -0.42
N GLN A 94 6.69 6.72 -0.02
CA GLN A 94 7.56 7.55 -0.84
C GLN A 94 8.71 6.68 -1.36
N GLN A 95 8.87 6.63 -2.70
CA GLN A 95 10.10 6.09 -3.31
C GLN A 95 11.18 7.18 -3.22
N VAL A 96 12.19 6.99 -2.36
CA VAL A 96 13.24 7.99 -2.13
C VAL A 96 14.29 7.95 -3.24
N ASN A 97 14.65 6.74 -3.68
CA ASN A 97 15.49 6.44 -4.84
C ASN A 97 15.18 5.02 -5.33
N GLU A 98 15.85 4.50 -6.37
CA GLU A 98 15.58 3.15 -6.92
C GLU A 98 15.71 1.99 -5.91
N ASP A 99 16.49 2.16 -4.85
CA ASP A 99 16.82 1.10 -3.89
C ASP A 99 16.15 1.27 -2.53
N PHE A 100 15.46 2.38 -2.26
CA PHE A 100 14.93 2.71 -0.93
C PHE A 100 13.56 3.38 -1.01
N ALA A 101 12.59 2.80 -0.31
CA ALA A 101 11.28 3.41 -0.05
C ALA A 101 10.99 3.44 1.46
N GLN A 102 10.16 4.39 1.86
CA GLN A 102 9.67 4.54 3.22
C GLN A 102 8.15 4.68 3.20
N CYS A 103 7.47 4.05 4.14
CA CYS A 103 6.02 3.97 4.17
C CYS A 103 5.45 4.28 5.55
N ALA A 104 4.32 4.96 5.55
CA ALA A 104 3.41 5.04 6.69
C ALA A 104 2.33 3.97 6.50
N LEU A 105 2.07 3.19 7.54
CA LEU A 105 1.09 2.11 7.51
C LEU A 105 -0.20 2.53 8.20
N PHE A 106 -1.31 2.21 7.56
CA PHE A 106 -2.65 2.49 8.05
C PHE A 106 -3.47 1.21 8.17
N ASP A 107 -4.48 1.26 9.03
CA ASP A 107 -5.48 0.19 9.22
C ASP A 107 -6.62 0.22 8.19
N GLY A 108 -6.49 1.05 7.16
CA GLY A 108 -7.45 1.20 6.08
C GLY A 108 -6.91 2.12 5.00
N ASN A 109 -7.67 2.26 3.90
CA ASN A 109 -7.40 3.25 2.85
C ASN A 109 -8.26 4.51 2.97
N THR A 110 -8.86 4.67 4.15
CA THR A 110 -9.57 5.80 4.77
C THR A 110 -8.91 7.18 4.74
N GLU A 111 -9.62 8.29 4.54
CA GLU A 111 -9.18 9.60 5.09
C GLU A 111 -9.20 9.57 6.63
N ASP A 112 -10.04 8.70 7.21
CA ASP A 112 -10.19 8.48 8.65
C ASP A 112 -9.38 7.27 9.15
N ALA A 113 -8.57 6.63 8.30
CA ALA A 113 -7.78 5.47 8.72
C ALA A 113 -6.75 5.86 9.79
N ASN A 114 -6.50 4.94 10.71
CA ASN A 114 -5.53 5.14 11.76
C ASN A 114 -4.13 4.76 11.29
N LEU A 115 -3.15 5.61 11.59
CA LEU A 115 -1.74 5.25 11.49
C LEU A 115 -1.43 4.16 12.51
N ASN A 116 -0.90 3.02 12.06
CA ASN A 116 -0.59 1.88 12.94
C ASN A 116 0.85 1.38 12.85
N GLY A 117 1.65 1.85 11.89
CA GLY A 117 3.03 1.39 11.73
C GLY A 117 3.84 2.15 10.69
N ILE A 118 5.05 1.65 10.47
CA ILE A 118 5.98 2.11 9.44
C ILE A 118 6.64 0.93 8.74
N GLU A 119 7.05 1.14 7.51
CA GLU A 119 7.90 0.21 6.78
C GLU A 119 9.01 0.94 6.03
N PHE A 120 10.20 0.32 6.00
CA PHE A 120 11.25 0.65 5.04
C PHE A 120 11.44 -0.51 4.07
N ILE A 121 11.50 -0.22 2.79
CA ILE A 121 11.73 -1.22 1.74
C ILE A 121 13.07 -0.95 1.09
N ILE A 122 13.93 -1.96 1.03
CA ILE A 122 15.24 -1.86 0.40
C ILE A 122 15.45 -2.92 -0.68
N SER A 123 16.27 -2.62 -1.68
CA SER A 123 16.67 -3.61 -2.68
C SER A 123 17.55 -4.71 -2.09
N GLU A 124 17.60 -5.86 -2.77
CA GLU A 124 18.56 -6.96 -2.49
C GLU A 124 20.00 -6.45 -2.33
N LYS A 125 20.40 -5.47 -3.14
CA LYS A 125 21.73 -4.86 -3.13
C LYS A 125 22.01 -4.22 -1.77
N LEU A 126 21.09 -3.42 -1.25
CA LEU A 126 21.26 -2.80 0.07
C LEU A 126 21.15 -3.84 1.20
N PHE A 127 20.21 -4.78 1.09
CA PHE A 127 20.05 -5.85 2.08
C PHE A 127 21.33 -6.66 2.26
N SER A 128 22.03 -6.96 1.16
CA SER A 128 23.31 -7.69 1.17
C SER A 128 24.44 -6.97 1.93
N THR A 129 24.32 -5.65 2.10
CA THR A 129 25.30 -4.84 2.86
C THR A 129 24.98 -4.72 4.34
N LEU A 130 23.80 -5.18 4.78
CA LEU A 130 23.41 -5.09 6.18
C LEU A 130 24.27 -5.99 7.08
N PRO A 131 24.56 -5.58 8.32
CA PRO A 131 25.10 -6.47 9.33
C PRO A 131 24.21 -7.71 9.51
N GLU A 132 24.80 -8.88 9.75
CA GLU A 132 24.04 -10.12 9.84
C GLU A 132 22.96 -10.09 10.94
N GLY A 133 23.27 -9.48 12.09
CA GLY A 133 22.32 -9.31 13.19
C GLY A 133 21.13 -8.38 12.88
N GLU A 134 21.23 -7.56 11.83
CA GLU A 134 20.17 -6.66 11.38
C GLU A 134 19.18 -7.37 10.45
N LYS A 135 19.65 -8.28 9.59
CA LYS A 135 18.82 -8.96 8.58
C LYS A 135 17.60 -9.69 9.15
N LYS A 136 17.64 -10.12 10.41
CA LYS A 136 16.51 -10.75 11.11
C LYS A 136 15.26 -9.87 11.24
N TYR A 137 15.38 -8.56 11.02
CA TYR A 137 14.27 -7.60 11.05
C TYR A 137 13.64 -7.33 9.68
N TRP A 138 14.11 -8.00 8.62
CA TRP A 138 13.76 -7.70 7.23
C TRP A 138 13.11 -8.91 6.57
N HIS A 139 11.85 -8.78 6.16
CA HIS A 139 11.10 -9.84 5.51
C HIS A 139 11.22 -9.76 3.97
N PRO A 140 11.17 -10.90 3.26
CA PRO A 140 11.29 -10.93 1.80
C PRO A 140 9.95 -10.67 1.08
N HIS A 141 9.95 -10.01 -0.08
CA HIS A 141 8.71 -9.65 -0.80
C HIS A 141 8.29 -10.63 -1.92
N ASN A 142 9.13 -11.61 -2.31
CA ASN A 142 8.79 -12.47 -3.45
C ASN A 142 7.49 -13.26 -3.23
N GLY A 143 7.22 -13.72 -2.00
CA GLY A 143 6.03 -14.48 -1.64
C GLY A 143 4.73 -13.74 -1.90
N GLU A 144 4.60 -12.55 -1.32
CA GLU A 144 3.41 -11.70 -1.45
C GLU A 144 3.20 -11.18 -2.88
N ILE A 145 4.28 -10.91 -3.63
CA ILE A 145 4.19 -10.44 -5.02
C ILE A 145 3.71 -11.57 -5.93
N LEU A 146 4.37 -12.74 -5.87
CA LEU A 146 4.08 -13.85 -6.77
C LEU A 146 2.76 -14.56 -6.45
N SER A 147 2.30 -14.50 -5.19
CA SER A 147 0.98 -15.02 -4.80
C SER A 147 -0.19 -14.12 -5.21
N GLY A 148 0.07 -12.87 -5.59
CA GLY A 148 -0.97 -11.88 -5.87
C GLY A 148 -1.53 -11.17 -4.61
N GLN A 149 -0.93 -11.40 -3.44
CA GLN A 149 -1.41 -10.85 -2.18
C GLN A 149 -1.01 -9.37 -1.99
N LEU A 150 0.21 -8.98 -2.38
CA LEU A 150 0.60 -7.57 -2.47
C LEU A 150 0.08 -6.97 -3.78
N VAL A 151 -0.62 -5.83 -3.70
CA VAL A 151 -1.22 -5.16 -4.85
C VAL A 151 -1.12 -3.64 -4.72
N ALA A 152 -1.01 -2.95 -5.86
CA ALA A 152 -1.26 -1.52 -5.97
C ALA A 152 -2.63 -1.29 -6.64
N PRO A 153 -3.70 -1.03 -5.88
CA PRO A 153 -5.02 -0.81 -6.45
C PRO A 153 -5.13 0.54 -7.15
N ASN A 154 -6.20 0.73 -7.93
CA ASN A 154 -6.57 2.00 -8.57
C ASN A 154 -5.55 2.56 -9.59
N ILE A 155 -4.60 1.75 -10.06
CA ILE A 155 -3.72 2.08 -11.20
C ILE A 155 -3.87 1.03 -12.32
N PRO A 156 -3.55 1.37 -13.58
CA PRO A 156 -3.63 0.42 -14.70
C PRO A 156 -2.81 -0.84 -14.44
N GLY A 157 -3.32 -2.01 -14.83
CA GLY A 157 -2.69 -3.30 -14.54
C GLY A 157 -1.24 -3.43 -15.05
N ILE A 158 -0.89 -2.78 -16.16
CA ILE A 158 0.49 -2.74 -16.68
C ILE A 158 1.40 -1.95 -15.72
N ALA A 159 0.95 -0.80 -15.24
CA ALA A 159 1.70 0.02 -14.28
C ALA A 159 1.85 -0.71 -12.94
N GLU A 160 0.78 -1.36 -12.47
CA GLU A 160 0.79 -2.21 -11.28
C GLU A 160 1.80 -3.35 -11.38
N LYS A 161 1.81 -4.05 -12.51
CA LYS A 161 2.76 -5.13 -12.75
C LYS A 161 4.21 -4.65 -12.81
N GLU A 162 4.49 -3.52 -13.47
CA GLU A 162 5.84 -2.95 -13.49
C GLU A 162 6.27 -2.45 -12.09
N LEU A 163 5.36 -1.91 -11.29
CA LEU A 163 5.63 -1.57 -9.89
C LEU A 163 6.01 -2.83 -9.08
N MET A 164 5.24 -3.91 -9.20
CA MET A 164 5.54 -5.19 -8.54
C MET A 164 6.87 -5.79 -9.00
N LYS A 165 7.17 -5.70 -10.30
CA LYS A 165 8.46 -6.13 -10.85
C LYS A 165 9.62 -5.35 -10.24
N GLY A 166 9.47 -4.05 -10.00
CA GLY A 166 10.45 -3.24 -9.29
C GLY A 166 10.65 -3.60 -7.81
N LYS A 167 9.71 -4.34 -7.20
CA LYS A 167 9.78 -4.87 -5.83
C LYS A 167 10.20 -6.34 -5.75
N MET A 168 10.42 -7.02 -6.88
CA MET A 168 11.00 -8.36 -6.85
C MET A 168 12.37 -8.32 -6.18
N ASN A 169 12.62 -9.30 -5.30
CA ASN A 169 13.84 -9.45 -4.51
C ASN A 169 14.11 -8.32 -3.49
N SER A 170 13.15 -7.43 -3.24
CA SER A 170 13.27 -6.45 -2.15
C SER A 170 12.96 -7.04 -0.78
N TYR A 171 13.31 -6.28 0.25
CA TYR A 171 13.10 -6.62 1.66
C TYR A 171 12.42 -5.46 2.39
N GLY A 172 11.48 -5.79 3.27
CA GLY A 172 10.72 -4.87 4.09
C GLY A 172 11.09 -4.97 5.57
N LYS A 173 11.30 -3.84 6.24
CA LYS A 173 11.41 -3.76 7.72
C LYS A 173 10.18 -3.07 8.25
N THR A 174 9.22 -3.86 8.73
CA THR A 174 7.92 -3.37 9.20
C THR A 174 7.81 -3.45 10.71
N TRP A 175 7.41 -2.33 11.32
CA TRP A 175 7.00 -2.29 12.72
C TRP A 175 5.59 -1.73 12.83
N HIS A 176 4.68 -2.54 13.35
CA HIS A 176 3.38 -2.09 13.83
C HIS A 176 3.53 -1.63 15.27
N VAL A 177 3.03 -0.45 15.59
CA VAL A 177 3.05 0.14 16.94
C VAL A 177 1.65 0.19 17.55
N TRP A 178 0.64 -0.24 16.81
CA TRP A 178 -0.74 -0.34 17.26
C TRP A 178 -1.42 -1.57 16.65
N ASN A 179 -1.91 -2.47 17.49
CA ASN A 179 -2.83 -3.51 17.06
C ASN A 179 -4.23 -2.91 16.84
N THR A 180 -4.52 -2.54 15.60
CA THR A 180 -5.84 -2.02 15.20
C THR A 180 -6.86 -3.11 14.91
N GLY A 181 -6.53 -4.36 15.21
CA GLY A 181 -7.41 -5.52 15.01
C GLY A 181 -7.06 -6.29 13.74
N TYR A 182 -7.60 -7.49 13.67
CA TYR A 182 -7.41 -8.42 12.55
C TYR A 182 -8.57 -9.41 12.53
N GLU A 183 -8.57 -10.35 11.58
CA GLU A 183 -9.70 -11.26 11.38
C GLU A 183 -10.05 -12.02 12.67
N GLY A 184 -11.28 -11.79 13.15
CA GLY A 184 -11.80 -12.39 14.38
C GLY A 184 -11.37 -11.72 15.70
N LYS A 185 -10.58 -10.64 15.70
CA LYS A 185 -10.17 -9.92 16.92
C LYS A 185 -10.34 -8.40 16.79
N LEU A 186 -10.94 -7.80 17.81
CA LEU A 186 -11.09 -6.34 17.91
C LEU A 186 -9.73 -5.67 18.12
N GLY A 187 -9.57 -4.48 17.55
CA GLY A 187 -8.41 -3.63 17.80
C GLY A 187 -8.42 -2.97 19.17
N ASP A 188 -7.23 -2.63 19.65
CA ASP A 188 -7.05 -1.87 20.87
C ASP A 188 -7.51 -0.42 20.65
N ALA A 189 -8.11 0.19 21.68
CA ALA A 189 -8.54 1.59 21.62
C ALA A 189 -7.36 2.58 21.63
N LEU A 190 -6.14 2.13 21.94
CA LEU A 190 -4.91 2.95 22.00
C LEU A 190 -3.70 2.11 21.55
N PRO A 191 -2.61 2.75 21.07
CA PRO A 191 -1.36 2.07 20.73
C PRO A 191 -0.61 1.64 22.00
N LEU A 192 -0.96 0.47 22.54
CA LEU A 192 -0.38 -0.07 23.76
C LEU A 192 0.74 -1.08 23.46
N GLY A 193 1.68 -1.23 24.39
CA GLY A 193 2.68 -2.29 24.35
C GLY A 193 3.94 -1.97 23.54
N GLN A 194 4.65 -3.02 23.15
CA GLN A 194 5.89 -2.94 22.38
C GLN A 194 5.58 -2.96 20.86
N PRO A 195 6.46 -2.39 20.02
CA PRO A 195 6.37 -2.57 18.57
C PRO A 195 6.38 -4.05 18.17
N MET A 196 5.52 -4.42 17.24
CA MET A 196 5.38 -5.77 16.69
C MET A 196 6.05 -5.83 15.32
N LEU A 197 6.99 -6.75 15.15
CA LEU A 197 7.69 -6.95 13.88
C LEU A 197 6.75 -7.63 12.89
N GLY A 198 6.41 -6.94 11.80
CA GLY A 198 5.66 -7.52 10.70
C GLY A 198 6.55 -8.39 9.80
N TRP A 199 5.98 -9.47 9.28
CA TRP A 199 6.61 -10.34 8.29
C TRP A 199 5.73 -10.45 7.05
N SER A 200 6.20 -11.08 5.98
CA SER A 200 5.40 -11.39 4.79
C SER A 200 4.92 -12.83 4.75
N PHE A 201 3.85 -13.09 3.99
CA PHE A 201 3.50 -14.45 3.60
C PHE A 201 4.43 -14.95 2.49
N ASN A 202 5.02 -16.12 2.70
CA ASN A 202 6.01 -16.75 1.84
C ASN A 202 5.61 -18.15 1.36
N HIS A 203 4.53 -18.71 1.94
CA HIS A 203 3.96 -20.00 1.55
C HIS A 203 2.45 -19.89 1.34
N GLU A 204 1.90 -20.71 0.44
CA GLU A 204 0.45 -20.82 0.30
C GLU A 204 -0.15 -21.38 1.59
N GLY A 205 -1.33 -20.88 1.98
CA GLY A 205 -2.01 -21.31 3.20
C GLY A 205 -1.58 -20.57 4.47
N GLU A 206 -0.61 -19.65 4.41
CA GLU A 206 -0.22 -18.85 5.57
C GLU A 206 -1.20 -17.74 5.93
N ALA A 207 -2.04 -17.28 4.99
CA ALA A 207 -3.11 -16.34 5.30
C ALA A 207 -4.28 -17.05 6.00
N ALA A 208 -4.92 -16.39 6.96
CA ALA A 208 -6.09 -16.92 7.65
C ALA A 208 -7.24 -17.11 6.66
N PRO A 209 -8.05 -18.17 6.79
CA PRO A 209 -9.16 -18.39 5.87
C PRO A 209 -10.09 -17.18 5.80
N GLY A 210 -10.38 -16.67 4.61
CA GLY A 210 -11.23 -15.51 4.39
C GLY A 210 -10.50 -14.16 4.41
N LEU A 211 -9.25 -14.09 4.89
CA LEU A 211 -8.51 -12.82 5.00
C LEU A 211 -8.27 -12.19 3.61
N VAL A 212 -7.74 -12.97 2.68
CA VAL A 212 -7.47 -12.50 1.31
C VAL A 212 -8.77 -12.25 0.55
N GLU A 213 -9.75 -13.14 0.69
CA GLU A 213 -11.05 -13.05 0.04
C GLU A 213 -11.84 -11.81 0.46
N LYS A 214 -11.72 -11.41 1.74
CA LYS A 214 -12.35 -10.19 2.28
C LYS A 214 -11.75 -8.94 1.66
N ARG A 215 -10.42 -8.82 1.61
CA ARG A 215 -9.72 -7.71 0.93
C ARG A 215 -10.11 -7.67 -0.54
N ASP A 216 -10.04 -8.81 -1.22
CA ASP A 216 -10.38 -8.95 -2.64
C ASP A 216 -11.81 -8.50 -2.94
N LYS A 217 -12.78 -8.89 -2.10
CA LYS A 217 -14.17 -8.44 -2.20
C LYS A 217 -14.31 -6.94 -1.98
N ASN A 218 -13.71 -6.40 -0.91
CA ASN A 218 -13.82 -4.99 -0.56
C ASN A 218 -13.23 -4.08 -1.64
N MET A 219 -12.12 -4.52 -2.25
CA MET A 219 -11.36 -3.72 -3.22
C MET A 219 -11.65 -4.09 -4.68
N LYS A 220 -12.51 -5.09 -4.93
CA LYS A 220 -12.83 -5.63 -6.27
C LYS A 220 -11.58 -6.13 -7.00
N ILE A 221 -10.74 -6.87 -6.28
CA ILE A 221 -9.49 -7.48 -6.75
C ILE A 221 -9.66 -8.99 -6.88
N ASP A 222 -8.91 -9.62 -7.79
CA ASP A 222 -8.74 -11.07 -7.85
C ASP A 222 -7.25 -11.40 -7.69
N SER A 223 -6.86 -11.85 -6.50
CA SER A 223 -5.47 -12.23 -6.20
C SER A 223 -4.98 -13.39 -7.07
N GLY A 224 -5.87 -14.31 -7.44
CA GLY A 224 -5.56 -15.43 -8.34
C GLY A 224 -5.25 -14.95 -9.76
N GLU A 225 -5.97 -13.94 -10.24
CA GLU A 225 -5.68 -13.27 -11.52
C GLU A 225 -4.37 -12.50 -11.44
N LYS A 226 -4.11 -11.76 -10.36
CA LYS A 226 -2.81 -11.09 -10.14
C LYS A 226 -1.65 -12.07 -10.19
N ARG A 227 -1.78 -13.23 -9.53
CA ARG A 227 -0.81 -14.31 -9.63
C ARG A 227 -0.58 -14.79 -11.06
N ARG A 228 -1.65 -15.02 -11.83
CA ARG A 228 -1.54 -15.44 -13.25
C ARG A 228 -0.83 -14.38 -14.10
N GLN A 229 -1.19 -13.11 -13.93
CA GLN A 229 -0.60 -11.98 -14.66
C GLN A 229 0.89 -11.77 -14.36
N ARG A 230 1.35 -12.22 -13.20
CA ARG A 230 2.74 -12.09 -12.71
C ARG A 230 3.56 -13.37 -12.86
N ALA A 231 3.03 -14.42 -13.49
CA ALA A 231 3.71 -15.71 -13.61
C ALA A 231 5.09 -15.61 -14.30
N ASP A 232 5.26 -14.68 -15.23
CA ASP A 232 6.52 -14.36 -15.90
C ASP A 232 7.55 -13.67 -14.99
N LEU A 233 7.15 -13.04 -13.89
CA LEU A 233 8.08 -12.45 -12.92
C LEU A 233 8.85 -13.51 -12.13
N LYS A 234 8.37 -14.76 -12.11
CA LYS A 234 9.06 -15.89 -11.47
C LYS A 234 10.50 -16.05 -11.95
N GLN A 235 10.79 -15.76 -13.21
CA GLN A 235 12.14 -15.87 -13.75
C GLN A 235 13.12 -14.83 -13.16
N LEU A 236 12.60 -13.77 -12.54
CA LEU A 236 13.38 -12.73 -11.86
C LEU A 236 13.60 -13.06 -10.38
N ALA A 237 12.85 -14.01 -9.82
CA ALA A 237 12.90 -14.35 -8.41
C ALA A 237 14.22 -15.05 -8.08
N LYS A 238 14.93 -14.48 -7.11
CA LYS A 238 16.11 -15.07 -6.49
C LYS A 238 15.73 -15.65 -5.12
N PRO A 239 16.51 -16.60 -4.59
CA PRO A 239 16.42 -16.98 -3.20
C PRO A 239 16.52 -15.75 -2.28
N GLN A 240 15.72 -15.72 -1.21
CA GLN A 240 15.75 -14.65 -0.22
C GLN A 240 15.87 -15.20 1.19
N SER A 241 16.67 -14.55 2.04
CA SER A 241 16.72 -14.85 3.48
C SER A 241 15.35 -14.61 4.14
N GLY A 242 14.91 -15.54 4.98
CA GLY A 242 13.75 -15.36 5.84
C GLY A 242 12.41 -15.81 5.23
N VAL A 243 12.44 -16.43 4.06
CA VAL A 243 11.28 -17.11 3.45
C VAL A 243 10.74 -18.19 4.37
N ASP A 244 11.62 -18.92 5.06
CA ASP A 244 11.23 -20.03 5.95
C ASP A 244 11.17 -19.63 7.44
N ASP A 245 11.35 -18.35 7.80
CA ASP A 245 11.37 -17.90 9.20
C ASP A 245 10.05 -18.18 9.95
N LEU A 246 8.92 -18.24 9.23
CA LEU A 246 7.60 -18.57 9.78
C LEU A 246 7.09 -19.97 9.42
N LYS A 247 7.88 -20.76 8.68
CA LYS A 247 7.44 -22.08 8.20
C LYS A 247 7.11 -23.01 9.37
N GLY A 248 5.93 -23.61 9.33
CA GLY A 248 5.44 -24.52 10.39
C GLY A 248 4.97 -23.83 11.66
N ARG A 249 4.87 -22.49 11.69
CA ARG A 249 4.37 -21.72 12.85
C ARG A 249 2.90 -21.32 12.73
N PHE A 250 2.23 -21.68 11.63
CA PHE A 250 0.80 -21.53 11.45
C PHE A 250 0.08 -22.84 11.79
N ALA A 251 -1.11 -22.77 12.35
CA ALA A 251 -1.92 -23.91 12.75
C ALA A 251 -2.47 -24.73 11.57
N ARG A 252 -2.26 -24.25 10.34
CA ARG A 252 -2.79 -24.80 9.09
C ARG A 252 -1.65 -25.26 8.17
N PRO A 253 -1.90 -26.26 7.31
CA PRO A 253 -0.88 -26.74 6.38
C PRO A 253 -0.52 -25.64 5.38
N THR A 254 0.78 -25.51 5.09
CA THR A 254 1.30 -24.58 4.10
C THR A 254 1.96 -25.34 2.93
N LYS A 255 2.07 -24.68 1.78
CA LYS A 255 2.75 -25.23 0.59
C LYS A 255 3.71 -24.19 0.01
N ASP A 256 4.84 -24.66 -0.51
CA ASP A 256 5.83 -23.77 -1.12
C ASP A 256 5.22 -23.04 -2.35
N ILE A 257 5.53 -21.75 -2.49
CA ILE A 257 5.19 -20.97 -3.67
C ILE A 257 6.30 -21.14 -4.72
N PRO A 258 6.00 -21.55 -5.96
CA PRO A 258 7.04 -21.74 -6.97
C PRO A 258 7.85 -20.48 -7.26
N GLY A 259 9.16 -20.53 -7.00
CA GLY A 259 10.09 -19.40 -7.18
C GLY A 259 10.39 -18.61 -5.90
N VAL A 260 9.70 -18.91 -4.80
CA VAL A 260 9.95 -18.34 -3.47
C VAL A 260 10.78 -19.36 -2.70
N ILE A 261 12.07 -19.08 -2.52
CA ILE A 261 13.04 -20.04 -1.99
C ILE A 261 13.87 -19.36 -0.89
N ASP A 262 14.06 -20.04 0.24
CA ASP A 262 14.94 -19.53 1.30
C ASP A 262 16.43 -19.74 0.94
N ASN A 263 17.27 -18.75 1.24
CA ASN A 263 18.74 -18.86 1.06
C ASN A 263 19.32 -20.09 1.79
N LYS A 264 18.84 -20.39 3.01
CA LYS A 264 19.32 -21.51 3.82
C LYS A 264 18.95 -22.88 3.23
N ALA A 265 17.95 -22.94 2.36
CA ALA A 265 17.57 -24.17 1.67
C ALA A 265 18.56 -24.55 0.55
N GLN A 266 19.31 -23.58 0.01
CA GLN A 266 20.37 -23.86 -0.97
C GLN A 266 21.63 -24.44 -0.33
N GLU A 267 21.98 -24.00 0.89
CA GLU A 267 23.15 -24.49 1.62
C GLU A 267 23.06 -25.98 2.01
N LYS A 268 21.84 -26.54 2.11
CA LYS A 268 21.62 -27.97 2.42
C LYS A 268 21.74 -28.90 1.21
N ASN A 269 21.76 -28.35 -0.01
CA ASN A 269 21.82 -29.10 -1.27
C ASN A 269 23.19 -28.96 -1.98
N GLN A 270 24.17 -28.36 -1.32
CA GLN A 270 25.59 -28.32 -1.71
C GLN A 270 26.41 -29.15 -0.72
#